data_AF-A0A1Y5TQG2-F1
#
_entry.id   AF-A0A1Y5TQG2-F1
#
_cell.length_a   1.000
_cell.length_b   1.000
_cell.length_c   1.000
_cell.angle_alpha   90.00
_cell.angle_beta   90.00
_cell.angle_gamma   90.00
#
_symmetry.space_group_name_H-M   'P 1'
#
loop_
_entity.id
_entity.type
_entity.pdbx_description
1 polymer ?
#
loop_
_entity_poly.entity_id
_entity_poly.type
_entity_poly.pdbx_seq_one_letter_code
_entity_poly.pdbx_strand_id
1 'polypeptide(L)'
;MPSQQEILDAMQFDLSGLNGPINTTGAARYTITYQFAGNSQPGDLWNAYSGWTAFSAAEKAAVRAMMAHVETFLNVDFVEVTGQADPDMNLGKVSIPGNTVGYGGYRYSYFGNGTLADYDNFAVYDNSLDLSQAQWQGLILHEIGHALALKHPFEGGTTLPAAFDTNKYTVMSYDENPDINADADAMMLFDILALQDRWGAVAYNAGNSVYTGPRTNTVDPIWDTGGTDVLDASARSGAVTLDLREGMFSRFGSHDDVVIAYGVQIENAIGGSGADTITGNGLANDLRGRGGADTIAGNNGNDTLLGEGGNDLLRGGNGADLLKGNRGADRLEGGGGNDRLEGLEDNDVLLGGQGADRLFGGGGADTLSGNRGADRLFGGDGNDRLYGQEDNDIAYGGRGADRLYGAGGNDTLTGGDGADTLEGGDGADVLFGLDGNDRMLGQNGNDRLEAHAGADVLFGGSGNDTLKGGLGDDSLYGGNGADLIAGGAGDDWQTGGAGADIFVFTGSFGSDTVSGFVTAAQSAVHDVLRLKAGAEVSNLAQFKAAAQQVPASAWVR
;
A
#
# COMPACT_ATOMS: atom_id res chain seq x y z
N MET A 1 -11.14 14.86 9.05
CA MET A 1 -12.21 14.26 9.86
C MET A 1 -12.03 14.72 11.30
N PRO A 2 -13.11 15.09 12.01
CA PRO A 2 -13.09 15.22 13.47
C PRO A 2 -12.72 13.87 14.11
N SER A 3 -12.23 13.89 15.35
CA SER A 3 -12.02 12.67 16.12
C SER A 3 -13.35 12.00 16.48
N GLN A 4 -13.34 10.68 16.73
CA GLN A 4 -14.55 9.96 17.16
C GLN A 4 -15.17 10.59 18.40
N GLN A 5 -14.37 11.03 19.39
CA GLN A 5 -14.90 11.68 20.58
C GLN A 5 -15.59 13.03 20.28
N GLU A 6 -15.03 13.85 19.40
CA GLU A 6 -15.68 15.10 18.98
C GLU A 6 -17.01 14.85 18.27
N ILE A 7 -17.10 13.77 17.49
CA ILE A 7 -18.36 13.36 16.85
C ILE A 7 -19.39 12.96 17.90
N LEU A 8 -19.02 12.10 18.86
CA LEU A 8 -19.91 11.65 19.94
C LEU A 8 -20.44 12.84 20.75
N ASP A 9 -19.55 13.75 21.18
CA ASP A 9 -19.91 14.94 21.96
C ASP A 9 -20.84 15.91 21.18
N ALA A 10 -20.65 15.99 19.86
CA ALA A 10 -21.44 16.85 18.99
C ALA A 10 -22.77 16.25 18.56
N MET A 11 -22.95 14.93 18.60
CA MET A 11 -24.13 14.27 18.03
C MET A 11 -25.02 13.56 19.03
N GLN A 12 -24.60 13.38 20.27
CA GLN A 12 -25.43 12.76 21.29
C GLN A 12 -26.05 13.79 22.24
N PHE A 13 -27.30 13.56 22.63
CA PHE A 13 -27.86 14.28 23.78
C PHE A 13 -27.17 13.86 25.08
N ASP A 14 -27.01 14.81 26.01
CA ASP A 14 -26.62 14.51 27.39
C ASP A 14 -27.82 13.89 28.13
N LEU A 15 -27.76 12.57 28.29
CA LEU A 15 -28.74 11.76 29.00
C LEU A 15 -28.51 11.90 30.51
N SER A 16 -28.88 13.04 31.09
CA SER A 16 -28.64 13.32 32.52
C SER A 16 -29.11 12.15 33.40
N GLY A 17 -28.18 11.47 34.07
CA GLY A 17 -28.46 10.31 34.92
C GLY A 17 -28.14 8.93 34.32
N LEU A 18 -27.73 8.83 33.04
CA LEU A 18 -27.13 7.60 32.50
C LEU A 18 -25.68 7.47 32.94
N ASN A 19 -25.35 6.31 33.50
CA ASN A 19 -23.98 5.90 33.77
C ASN A 19 -23.54 4.86 32.72
N GLY A 20 -23.28 5.30 31.49
CA GLY A 20 -22.83 4.44 30.38
C GLY A 20 -23.86 4.29 29.25
N PRO A 21 -23.63 3.36 28.31
CA PRO A 21 -24.51 3.13 27.18
C PRO A 21 -25.78 2.37 27.60
N ILE A 22 -26.87 2.55 26.84
CA ILE A 22 -28.17 1.91 27.07
C ILE A 22 -28.08 0.40 26.88
N ASN A 23 -27.36 -0.02 25.85
CA ASN A 23 -27.01 -1.40 25.62
C ASN A 23 -25.53 -1.50 25.20
N THR A 24 -24.94 -2.68 25.37
CA THR A 24 -23.52 -2.90 25.12
C THR A 24 -23.32 -3.87 23.96
N THR A 25 -22.23 -3.69 23.21
CA THR A 25 -21.82 -4.59 22.13
C THR A 25 -21.69 -6.02 22.67
N GLY A 26 -22.35 -6.98 21.99
CA GLY A 26 -22.31 -8.40 22.35
C GLY A 26 -23.27 -8.84 23.45
N ALA A 27 -24.02 -7.93 24.09
CA ALA A 27 -25.15 -8.29 24.94
C ALA A 27 -26.33 -8.81 24.10
N ALA A 28 -27.36 -9.35 24.76
CA ALA A 28 -28.62 -9.62 24.07
C ALA A 28 -29.19 -8.32 23.47
N ARG A 29 -29.83 -8.43 22.30
CA ARG A 29 -30.44 -7.28 21.62
C ARG A 29 -31.47 -6.63 22.53
N TYR A 30 -31.41 -5.30 22.64
CA TYR A 30 -32.38 -4.53 23.41
C TYR A 30 -33.65 -4.36 22.58
N THR A 31 -34.82 -4.73 23.09
CA THR A 31 -36.08 -4.60 22.35
C THR A 31 -36.64 -3.19 22.48
N ILE A 32 -36.89 -2.53 21.35
CA ILE A 32 -37.66 -1.28 21.25
C ILE A 32 -38.99 -1.60 20.57
N THR A 33 -40.08 -1.57 21.32
CA THR A 33 -41.43 -1.71 20.77
C THR A 33 -41.87 -0.44 20.08
N TYR A 34 -42.44 -0.55 18.88
CA TYR A 34 -42.97 0.64 18.20
C TYR A 34 -44.35 0.40 17.60
N GLN A 35 -45.12 1.46 17.40
CA GLN A 35 -46.38 1.37 16.67
C GLN A 35 -46.61 2.58 15.78
N PHE A 36 -47.40 2.37 14.73
CA PHE A 36 -47.86 3.45 13.86
C PHE A 36 -49.10 4.09 14.46
N ALA A 37 -49.06 5.40 14.68
CA ALA A 37 -50.21 6.18 15.09
C ALA A 37 -51.33 6.08 14.05
N GLY A 38 -52.56 6.06 14.56
CA GLY A 38 -53.77 6.03 13.75
C GLY A 38 -54.22 7.45 13.35
N ASN A 39 -55.54 7.66 13.38
CA ASN A 39 -56.14 8.97 13.10
C ASN A 39 -56.34 9.82 14.37
N SER A 40 -55.64 9.48 15.45
CA SER A 40 -55.68 10.17 16.74
C SER A 40 -54.31 10.12 17.40
N GLN A 41 -54.04 11.11 18.23
CA GLN A 41 -52.81 11.21 19.00
C GLN A 41 -52.60 9.97 19.92
N PRO A 42 -51.41 9.35 19.91
CA PRO A 42 -51.04 8.34 20.91
C PRO A 42 -50.80 8.97 22.28
N GLY A 43 -50.77 8.15 23.34
CA GLY A 43 -50.71 8.59 24.74
C GLY A 43 -49.46 9.38 25.15
N ASP A 44 -48.45 9.36 24.28
CA ASP A 44 -47.04 9.49 24.65
C ASP A 44 -46.44 10.87 24.30
N LEU A 45 -47.28 11.77 23.75
CA LEU A 45 -46.87 13.11 23.30
C LEU A 45 -47.23 14.22 24.30
N TRP A 46 -46.29 15.15 24.50
CA TRP A 46 -46.47 16.33 25.37
C TRP A 46 -47.49 17.34 24.86
N ASN A 47 -47.45 17.58 23.56
CA ASN A 47 -48.27 18.58 22.92
C ASN A 47 -49.47 17.91 22.24
N ALA A 48 -50.63 18.52 22.37
CA ALA A 48 -51.82 18.08 21.64
C ALA A 48 -51.73 18.56 20.18
N TYR A 49 -51.50 17.64 19.26
CA TYR A 49 -51.50 17.91 17.83
C TYR A 49 -52.78 17.38 17.16
N SER A 50 -53.17 17.99 16.05
CA SER A 50 -54.35 17.61 15.26
C SER A 50 -53.95 17.18 13.85
N GLY A 51 -54.89 16.65 13.06
CA GLY A 51 -54.60 16.24 11.68
C GLY A 51 -53.87 14.89 11.56
N TRP A 52 -53.96 14.04 12.58
CA TRP A 52 -53.40 12.69 12.55
C TRP A 52 -53.96 11.87 11.39
N THR A 53 -53.07 11.24 10.63
CA THR A 53 -53.46 10.31 9.56
C THR A 53 -52.70 9.01 9.67
N ALA A 54 -53.40 7.90 9.45
CA ALA A 54 -52.75 6.60 9.44
C ALA A 54 -51.74 6.48 8.28
N PHE A 55 -50.61 5.81 8.56
CA PHE A 55 -49.73 5.30 7.52
C PHE A 55 -50.45 4.27 6.65
N SER A 56 -50.30 4.41 5.33
CA SER A 56 -50.64 3.41 4.34
C SER A 56 -49.75 2.17 4.47
N ALA A 57 -50.16 1.06 3.85
CA ALA A 57 -49.36 -0.17 3.87
C ALA A 57 -47.95 0.02 3.27
N ALA A 58 -47.83 0.83 2.21
CA ALA A 58 -46.56 1.10 1.55
C ALA A 58 -45.62 1.96 2.43
N GLU A 59 -46.15 3.01 3.08
CA GLU A 59 -45.35 3.83 3.98
C GLU A 59 -44.89 3.03 5.21
N LYS A 60 -45.76 2.17 5.79
CA LYS A 60 -45.36 1.26 6.88
C LYS A 60 -44.24 0.31 6.45
N ALA A 61 -44.31 -0.23 5.22
CA ALA A 61 -43.28 -1.10 4.69
C ALA A 61 -41.93 -0.39 4.54
N ALA A 62 -41.93 0.87 4.09
CA ALA A 62 -40.72 1.69 3.99
C ALA A 62 -40.10 1.96 5.37
N VAL A 63 -40.90 2.35 6.37
CA VAL A 63 -40.41 2.58 7.74
C VAL A 63 -39.85 1.30 8.36
N ARG A 64 -40.50 0.14 8.14
CA ARG A 64 -39.97 -1.16 8.56
C ARG A 64 -38.62 -1.47 7.92
N ALA A 65 -38.45 -1.15 6.64
CA ALA A 65 -37.18 -1.35 5.95
C ALA A 65 -36.06 -0.46 6.53
N MET A 66 -36.38 0.79 6.89
CA MET A 66 -35.44 1.67 7.60
C MET A 66 -35.04 1.10 8.95
N MET A 67 -36.01 0.68 9.78
CA MET A 67 -35.72 0.07 11.08
C MET A 67 -34.88 -1.20 10.95
N ALA A 68 -35.22 -2.07 10.00
CA ALA A 68 -34.44 -3.28 9.71
C ALA A 68 -33.02 -2.96 9.22
N HIS A 69 -32.83 -1.85 8.50
CA HIS A 69 -31.48 -1.38 8.15
C HIS A 69 -30.71 -0.91 9.39
N VAL A 70 -31.35 -0.17 10.30
CA VAL A 70 -30.73 0.24 11.57
C VAL A 70 -30.33 -0.97 12.43
N GLU A 71 -31.13 -2.03 12.42
CA GLU A 71 -30.82 -3.30 13.09
C GLU A 71 -29.57 -4.00 12.55
N THR A 72 -29.12 -3.68 11.33
CA THR A 72 -27.91 -4.30 10.77
C THR A 72 -26.65 -3.86 11.48
N PHE A 73 -26.62 -2.67 12.08
CA PHE A 73 -25.45 -2.12 12.76
C PHE A 73 -25.64 -1.84 14.25
N LEU A 74 -26.88 -1.85 14.77
CA LEU A 74 -27.18 -1.69 16.20
C LEU A 74 -27.60 -2.98 16.89
N ASN A 75 -27.24 -3.12 18.16
CA ASN A 75 -27.65 -4.23 19.04
C ASN A 75 -29.06 -4.04 19.62
N VAL A 76 -30.04 -3.81 18.75
CA VAL A 76 -31.44 -3.47 19.09
C VAL A 76 -32.41 -4.27 18.23
N ASP A 77 -33.56 -4.69 18.77
CA ASP A 77 -34.66 -5.26 17.98
C ASP A 77 -35.86 -4.31 17.99
N PHE A 78 -36.26 -3.80 16.83
CA PHE A 78 -37.48 -3.03 16.65
C PHE A 78 -38.68 -3.97 16.45
N VAL A 79 -39.57 -4.02 17.45
CA VAL A 79 -40.72 -4.91 17.44
C VAL A 79 -42.00 -4.10 17.25
N GLU A 80 -42.68 -4.27 16.12
CA GLU A 80 -43.97 -3.62 15.90
C GLU A 80 -45.04 -4.21 16.82
N VAL A 81 -45.72 -3.34 17.57
CA VAL A 81 -46.88 -3.65 18.39
C VAL A 81 -48.11 -2.91 17.87
N THR A 82 -49.31 -3.29 18.33
CA THR A 82 -50.56 -2.66 17.88
C THR A 82 -51.49 -2.42 19.04
N GLY A 83 -51.84 -1.15 19.27
CA GLY A 83 -52.78 -0.77 20.34
C GLY A 83 -52.19 -0.96 21.74
N GLN A 84 -50.86 -1.01 21.84
CA GLN A 84 -50.19 -0.95 23.13
C GLN A 84 -50.39 0.45 23.70
N ALA A 85 -50.72 0.51 24.98
CA ALA A 85 -51.03 1.78 25.64
C ALA A 85 -49.81 2.69 25.77
N ASP A 86 -48.61 2.10 25.80
CA ASP A 86 -47.33 2.75 26.04
C ASP A 86 -46.22 1.91 25.34
N PRO A 87 -46.09 2.00 24.01
CA PRO A 87 -44.93 1.45 23.28
C PRO A 87 -43.71 2.33 23.50
N ASP A 88 -42.51 1.75 23.32
CA ASP A 88 -41.26 2.49 23.44
C ASP A 88 -41.18 3.64 22.41
N MET A 89 -41.80 3.48 21.22
CA MET A 89 -41.83 4.51 20.18
C MET A 89 -43.16 4.61 19.42
N ASN A 90 -43.68 5.82 19.24
CA ASN A 90 -44.79 6.07 18.31
C ASN A 90 -44.34 6.77 17.04
N LEU A 91 -44.75 6.25 15.88
CA LEU A 91 -44.45 6.81 14.57
C LEU A 91 -45.71 7.42 13.97
N GLY A 92 -45.67 8.69 13.56
CA GLY A 92 -46.88 9.45 13.24
C GLY A 92 -46.79 10.39 12.04
N LYS A 93 -47.95 10.61 11.41
CA LYS A 93 -48.19 11.67 10.43
C LYS A 93 -49.21 12.63 11.02
N VAL A 94 -48.84 13.89 11.18
CA VAL A 94 -49.63 14.86 11.92
C VAL A 94 -49.53 16.23 11.27
N SER A 95 -50.46 17.15 11.58
CA SER A 95 -50.30 18.55 11.17
C SER A 95 -49.56 19.32 12.24
N ILE A 96 -48.37 19.83 11.90
CA ILE A 96 -47.51 20.60 12.81
C ILE A 96 -47.63 22.08 12.47
N PRO A 97 -48.11 22.95 13.38
CA PRO A 97 -48.22 24.38 13.09
C PRO A 97 -46.83 25.05 12.97
N GLY A 98 -46.69 25.95 12.01
CA GLY A 98 -45.51 26.84 11.90
C GLY A 98 -44.51 26.39 10.83
N ASN A 99 -43.23 26.59 11.11
CA ASN A 99 -42.13 26.23 10.19
C ASN A 99 -41.49 24.88 10.55
N THR A 100 -41.98 24.19 11.59
CA THR A 100 -41.47 22.90 12.03
C THR A 100 -42.01 21.82 11.13
N VAL A 101 -41.12 21.08 10.48
CA VAL A 101 -41.48 20.04 9.50
C VAL A 101 -41.55 18.64 10.13
N GLY A 102 -40.89 18.42 11.28
CA GLY A 102 -40.92 17.16 12.01
C GLY A 102 -40.62 17.35 13.50
N TYR A 103 -40.85 16.30 14.28
CA TYR A 103 -40.53 16.28 15.71
C TYR A 103 -40.20 14.87 16.21
N GLY A 104 -39.02 14.73 16.79
CA GLY A 104 -38.53 13.54 17.47
C GLY A 104 -38.48 13.79 18.97
N GLY A 105 -39.21 12.96 19.71
CA GLY A 105 -39.24 13.01 21.17
C GLY A 105 -37.98 12.43 21.79
N TYR A 106 -37.63 12.96 22.95
CA TYR A 106 -36.50 12.51 23.77
C TYR A 106 -37.00 12.37 25.22
N ARG A 107 -37.43 11.16 25.63
CA ARG A 107 -37.63 10.84 27.05
C ARG A 107 -36.95 9.54 27.42
N TYR A 108 -36.14 9.67 28.45
CA TYR A 108 -35.45 8.58 29.12
C TYR A 108 -35.66 8.76 30.63
N SER A 109 -36.26 7.78 31.31
CA SER A 109 -36.33 7.71 32.77
C SER A 109 -35.53 6.49 33.27
N TYR A 110 -34.89 6.57 34.44
CA TYR A 110 -34.08 5.47 35.01
C TYR A 110 -34.63 4.95 36.33
N PHE A 111 -34.43 3.66 36.58
CA PHE A 111 -34.48 3.15 37.94
C PHE A 111 -33.16 3.56 38.61
N GLY A 112 -33.20 3.92 39.90
CA GLY A 112 -32.02 4.39 40.66
C GLY A 112 -30.87 3.39 40.81
N ASN A 113 -30.88 2.28 40.06
CA ASN A 113 -29.85 1.24 39.96
C ASN A 113 -29.09 1.27 38.61
N GLY A 114 -29.39 2.20 37.70
CA GLY A 114 -28.69 2.33 36.41
C GLY A 114 -29.27 1.51 35.25
N THR A 115 -30.46 0.94 35.37
CA THR A 115 -31.22 0.35 34.25
C THR A 115 -32.27 1.35 33.74
N LEU A 116 -32.49 1.40 32.42
CA LEU A 116 -33.57 2.21 31.82
C LEU A 116 -34.92 1.82 32.46
N ALA A 117 -35.63 2.80 33.03
CA ALA A 117 -36.96 2.61 33.62
C ALA A 117 -38.08 2.79 32.61
N ASP A 118 -38.04 3.86 31.81
CA ASP A 118 -39.01 4.14 30.76
C ASP A 118 -38.26 4.71 29.55
N TYR A 119 -38.45 4.09 28.38
CA TYR A 119 -38.13 4.67 27.07
C TYR A 119 -39.46 5.05 26.43
N ASP A 120 -39.73 6.34 26.26
CA ASP A 120 -41.05 6.84 25.85
C ASP A 120 -40.86 7.91 24.75
N ASN A 121 -40.71 7.46 23.51
CA ASN A 121 -40.30 8.33 22.42
C ASN A 121 -41.34 8.39 21.30
N PHE A 122 -41.18 9.36 20.41
CA PHE A 122 -42.02 9.50 19.23
C PHE A 122 -41.20 10.07 18.07
N ALA A 123 -41.62 9.78 16.85
CA ALA A 123 -41.09 10.40 15.64
C ALA A 123 -42.26 10.72 14.70
N VAL A 124 -42.46 12.01 14.43
CA VAL A 124 -43.58 12.48 13.60
C VAL A 124 -43.12 13.49 12.56
N TYR A 125 -43.77 13.50 11.41
CA TYR A 125 -43.57 14.55 10.40
C TYR A 125 -44.87 15.24 10.02
N ASP A 126 -44.74 16.47 9.52
CA ASP A 126 -45.85 17.30 9.06
C ASP A 126 -46.36 16.79 7.71
N ASN A 127 -47.51 16.12 7.75
CA ASN A 127 -48.16 15.58 6.57
C ASN A 127 -49.01 16.61 5.82
N SER A 128 -49.06 17.86 6.29
CA SER A 128 -49.69 18.96 5.57
C SER A 128 -48.82 19.48 4.42
N LEU A 129 -47.53 19.10 4.41
CA LEU A 129 -46.56 19.43 3.39
C LEU A 129 -46.66 18.46 2.19
N ASP A 130 -46.47 18.98 0.98
CA ASP A 130 -46.40 18.18 -0.25
C ASP A 130 -44.99 17.59 -0.42
N LEU A 131 -44.69 16.56 0.37
CA LEU A 131 -43.39 15.89 0.39
C LEU A 131 -43.33 14.76 -0.63
N SER A 132 -42.25 14.73 -1.42
CA SER A 132 -41.91 13.56 -2.23
C SER A 132 -41.60 12.34 -1.35
N GLN A 133 -41.54 11.16 -1.97
CA GLN A 133 -41.23 9.93 -1.24
C GLN A 133 -39.89 10.01 -0.48
N ALA A 134 -38.83 10.51 -1.14
CA ALA A 134 -37.51 10.64 -0.54
C ALA A 134 -37.52 11.64 0.64
N GLN A 135 -38.22 12.77 0.50
CA GLN A 135 -38.25 13.82 1.52
C GLN A 135 -38.93 13.35 2.82
N TRP A 136 -40.11 12.72 2.75
CA TRP A 136 -40.74 12.25 3.99
C TRP A 136 -39.96 11.08 4.59
N GLN A 137 -39.31 10.26 3.77
CA GLN A 137 -38.49 9.14 4.22
C GLN A 137 -37.23 9.60 4.96
N GLY A 138 -36.49 10.57 4.41
CA GLY A 138 -35.35 11.19 5.09
C GLY A 138 -35.78 11.89 6.38
N LEU A 139 -36.90 12.61 6.35
CA LEU A 139 -37.43 13.30 7.52
C LEU A 139 -37.83 12.34 8.65
N ILE A 140 -38.61 11.29 8.37
CA ILE A 140 -38.95 10.32 9.43
C ILE A 140 -37.70 9.60 9.96
N LEU A 141 -36.70 9.33 9.12
CA LEU A 141 -35.43 8.72 9.54
C LEU A 141 -34.65 9.65 10.47
N HIS A 142 -34.58 10.94 10.15
CA HIS A 142 -34.01 11.97 11.01
C HIS A 142 -34.70 12.02 12.39
N GLU A 143 -36.04 12.03 12.42
CA GLU A 143 -36.78 12.05 13.68
C GLU A 143 -36.62 10.75 14.49
N ILE A 144 -36.44 9.61 13.83
CA ILE A 144 -36.06 8.35 14.48
C ILE A 144 -34.65 8.48 15.09
N GLY A 145 -33.72 9.18 14.44
CA GLY A 145 -32.42 9.52 15.00
C GLY A 145 -32.54 10.26 16.34
N HIS A 146 -33.39 11.29 16.39
CA HIS A 146 -33.72 11.97 17.64
C HIS A 146 -34.30 11.04 18.71
N ALA A 147 -35.26 10.19 18.32
CA ALA A 147 -35.84 9.20 19.23
C ALA A 147 -34.78 8.26 19.82
N LEU A 148 -33.73 7.94 19.05
CA LEU A 148 -32.60 7.10 19.45
C LEU A 148 -31.44 7.85 20.13
N ALA A 149 -31.67 9.09 20.60
CA ALA A 149 -30.75 9.97 21.33
C ALA A 149 -29.72 10.76 20.51
N LEU A 150 -29.91 10.89 19.19
CA LEU A 150 -29.11 11.82 18.40
C LEU A 150 -29.65 13.24 18.51
N LYS A 151 -28.77 14.24 18.51
CA LYS A 151 -29.13 15.67 18.41
C LYS A 151 -28.60 16.24 17.11
N HIS A 152 -29.02 17.45 16.76
CA HIS A 152 -28.41 18.13 15.63
C HIS A 152 -26.93 18.44 15.92
N PRO A 153 -26.04 18.34 14.92
CA PRO A 153 -24.60 18.55 15.08
C PRO A 153 -24.20 20.01 15.40
N PHE A 154 -25.15 20.95 15.25
CA PHE A 154 -24.99 22.37 15.59
C PHE A 154 -25.62 22.75 16.95
N GLU A 155 -26.22 21.79 17.67
CA GLU A 155 -26.91 22.04 18.94
C GLU A 155 -26.03 21.80 20.18
N GLY A 156 -26.01 22.79 21.08
CA GLY A 156 -25.35 22.67 22.39
C GLY A 156 -23.84 22.83 22.32
N GLY A 157 -23.16 22.62 23.47
CA GLY A 157 -21.79 23.11 23.72
C GLY A 157 -20.72 22.76 22.68
N THR A 158 -20.67 21.50 22.25
CA THR A 158 -19.73 21.01 21.21
C THR A 158 -20.51 20.84 19.89
N THR A 159 -19.98 21.39 18.80
CA THR A 159 -20.60 21.33 17.47
C THR A 159 -19.62 20.78 16.44
N LEU A 160 -20.12 20.12 15.38
CA LEU A 160 -19.28 19.71 14.26
C LEU A 160 -18.77 20.93 13.47
N PRO A 161 -17.57 20.86 12.88
CA PRO A 161 -17.15 21.87 11.90
C PRO A 161 -18.08 21.84 10.68
N ALA A 162 -18.41 23.01 10.13
CA ALA A 162 -19.39 23.16 9.04
C ALA A 162 -19.15 22.24 7.82
N ALA A 163 -17.90 21.90 7.51
CA ALA A 163 -17.59 20.98 6.40
C ALA A 163 -18.05 19.52 6.64
N PHE A 164 -18.40 19.17 7.88
CA PHE A 164 -18.85 17.84 8.30
C PHE A 164 -20.30 17.84 8.83
N ASP A 165 -20.92 19.01 8.93
CA ASP A 165 -22.35 19.19 9.21
C ASP A 165 -23.11 19.18 7.87
N THR A 166 -23.19 18.00 7.25
CA THR A 166 -23.93 17.78 6.00
C THR A 166 -24.53 16.38 5.99
N ASN A 167 -25.57 16.17 5.18
CA ASN A 167 -26.22 14.86 4.96
C ASN A 167 -25.26 13.79 4.39
N LYS A 168 -24.04 14.15 4.01
CA LYS A 168 -22.98 13.18 3.68
C LYS A 168 -22.48 12.40 4.90
N TYR A 169 -22.51 13.01 6.08
CA TYR A 169 -21.93 12.43 7.29
C TYR A 169 -22.97 12.08 8.36
N THR A 170 -24.10 12.79 8.38
CA THR A 170 -25.19 12.58 9.34
C THR A 170 -26.54 12.99 8.76
N VAL A 171 -27.57 12.17 8.95
CA VAL A 171 -28.97 12.55 8.63
C VAL A 171 -29.50 13.65 9.55
N MET A 172 -28.79 13.94 10.65
CA MET A 172 -29.14 14.99 11.61
C MET A 172 -28.75 16.40 11.14
N SER A 173 -28.06 16.52 10.01
CA SER A 173 -27.75 17.80 9.39
C SER A 173 -28.96 18.37 8.64
N TYR A 174 -29.05 19.71 8.58
CA TYR A 174 -29.99 20.39 7.68
C TYR A 174 -29.39 20.74 6.31
N ASP A 175 -28.06 20.68 6.18
CA ASP A 175 -27.39 20.90 4.91
C ASP A 175 -27.35 19.58 4.11
N GLU A 176 -27.69 19.66 2.83
CA GLU A 176 -27.68 18.53 1.88
C GLU A 176 -26.26 17.98 1.66
N ASN A 177 -26.14 16.76 1.12
CA ASN A 177 -24.85 16.23 0.69
C ASN A 177 -24.28 17.13 -0.43
N PRO A 178 -23.12 17.77 -0.23
CA PRO A 178 -22.57 18.73 -1.18
C PRO A 178 -22.12 18.11 -2.51
N ASP A 179 -21.92 16.79 -2.56
CA ASP A 179 -21.47 16.11 -3.78
C ASP A 179 -22.61 15.96 -4.79
N ILE A 180 -23.84 15.76 -4.31
CA ILE A 180 -25.00 15.42 -5.15
C ILE A 180 -26.21 16.35 -4.99
N ASN A 181 -26.19 17.26 -4.00
CA ASN A 181 -27.32 18.11 -3.61
C ASN A 181 -28.60 17.31 -3.35
N ALA A 182 -28.49 16.34 -2.44
CA ALA A 182 -29.59 15.50 -1.99
C ALA A 182 -29.38 15.08 -0.52
N ASP A 183 -30.49 14.76 0.14
CA ASP A 183 -30.49 14.19 1.49
C ASP A 183 -30.08 12.71 1.46
N ALA A 184 -29.54 12.24 2.58
CA ALA A 184 -29.25 10.82 2.76
C ALA A 184 -30.55 10.01 2.97
N ASP A 185 -30.53 8.76 2.53
CA ASP A 185 -31.62 7.79 2.65
C ASP A 185 -31.31 6.66 3.66
N ALA A 186 -30.19 6.78 4.38
CA ALA A 186 -29.74 5.85 5.41
C ALA A 186 -29.03 6.60 6.55
N MET A 187 -28.95 5.98 7.74
CA MET A 187 -28.09 6.48 8.82
C MET A 187 -26.64 6.49 8.33
N MET A 188 -25.97 7.63 8.46
CA MET A 188 -24.65 7.89 7.90
C MET A 188 -23.53 7.58 8.90
N LEU A 189 -22.27 7.73 8.47
CA LEU A 189 -21.07 7.35 9.24
C LEU A 189 -21.12 7.83 10.69
N PHE A 190 -21.49 9.09 10.93
CA PHE A 190 -21.48 9.64 12.28
C PHE A 190 -22.72 9.25 13.08
N ASP A 191 -23.87 9.05 12.42
CA ASP A 191 -25.06 8.51 13.07
C ASP A 191 -24.77 7.10 13.59
N ILE A 192 -24.16 6.25 12.76
CA ILE A 192 -23.80 4.88 13.12
C ILE A 192 -22.86 4.88 14.32
N LEU A 193 -21.79 5.69 14.31
CA LEU A 193 -20.86 5.81 15.43
C LEU A 193 -21.58 6.22 16.73
N ALA A 194 -22.35 7.31 16.67
CA ALA A 194 -23.05 7.84 17.84
C ALA A 194 -24.11 6.88 18.37
N LEU A 195 -24.83 6.19 17.48
CA LEU A 195 -25.83 5.20 17.87
C LEU A 195 -25.19 3.93 18.42
N GLN A 196 -24.09 3.44 17.85
CA GLN A 196 -23.38 2.26 18.35
C GLN A 196 -22.75 2.51 19.72
N ASP A 197 -22.24 3.71 19.98
CA ASP A 197 -21.79 4.09 21.31
C ASP A 197 -22.94 4.08 22.33
N ARG A 198 -24.16 4.46 21.94
CA ARG A 198 -25.35 4.41 22.83
C ARG A 198 -25.97 3.02 23.00
N TRP A 199 -26.10 2.28 21.92
CA TRP A 199 -26.95 1.09 21.83
C TRP A 199 -26.16 -0.21 21.62
N GLY A 200 -24.84 -0.12 21.50
CA GLY A 200 -23.98 -1.24 21.17
C GLY A 200 -24.06 -1.61 19.68
N ALA A 201 -22.95 -2.12 19.16
CA ALA A 201 -22.86 -2.65 17.81
C ALA A 201 -23.29 -4.13 17.77
N VAL A 202 -23.71 -4.62 16.59
CA VAL A 202 -24.08 -6.02 16.38
C VAL A 202 -23.20 -6.69 15.32
N ALA A 203 -22.94 -7.99 15.50
CA ALA A 203 -22.34 -8.80 14.45
C ALA A 203 -23.31 -8.92 13.26
N TYR A 204 -22.83 -8.53 12.08
CA TYR A 204 -23.58 -8.56 10.83
C TYR A 204 -22.61 -8.83 9.67
N ASN A 205 -23.09 -9.52 8.63
CA ASN A 205 -22.31 -9.91 7.45
C ASN A 205 -20.95 -10.60 7.74
N ALA A 206 -20.81 -11.34 8.86
CA ALA A 206 -19.53 -11.89 9.32
C ALA A 206 -18.85 -12.99 8.45
N GLY A 207 -19.20 -13.11 7.16
CA GLY A 207 -18.49 -13.93 6.18
C GLY A 207 -18.21 -13.10 4.93
N ASN A 208 -17.44 -13.65 3.99
CA ASN A 208 -16.90 -12.88 2.86
C ASN A 208 -17.96 -12.15 2.04
N SER A 209 -17.78 -10.83 1.94
CA SER A 209 -18.66 -9.86 1.27
C SER A 209 -17.97 -9.20 0.06
N VAL A 210 -18.78 -8.84 -0.95
CA VAL A 210 -18.31 -8.09 -2.14
C VAL A 210 -19.18 -6.84 -2.30
N TYR A 211 -18.55 -5.68 -2.31
CA TYR A 211 -19.19 -4.37 -2.42
C TYR A 211 -18.86 -3.72 -3.77
N THR A 212 -19.88 -3.56 -4.63
CA THR A 212 -19.69 -3.10 -6.03
C THR A 212 -20.02 -1.61 -6.26
N GLY A 213 -20.13 -0.84 -5.17
CA GLY A 213 -20.57 0.56 -5.16
C GLY A 213 -21.90 0.78 -4.43
N PRO A 214 -22.54 1.94 -4.63
CA PRO A 214 -23.73 2.33 -3.88
C PRO A 214 -24.99 1.64 -4.42
N ARG A 215 -26.00 1.48 -3.55
CA ARG A 215 -27.34 0.98 -3.87
C ARG A 215 -28.17 2.03 -4.60
N THR A 216 -28.00 3.29 -4.23
CA THR A 216 -28.69 4.46 -4.79
C THR A 216 -27.67 5.51 -5.24
N ASN A 217 -28.08 6.76 -5.41
CA ASN A 217 -27.20 7.86 -5.75
C ASN A 217 -26.62 8.59 -4.52
N THR A 218 -26.97 8.16 -3.30
CA THR A 218 -26.44 8.65 -2.03
C THR A 218 -25.24 7.80 -1.58
N VAL A 219 -24.57 8.24 -0.52
CA VAL A 219 -23.48 7.47 0.08
C VAL A 219 -24.05 6.33 0.92
N ASP A 220 -23.51 5.13 0.75
CA ASP A 220 -23.83 3.96 1.57
C ASP A 220 -22.73 3.65 2.60
N PRO A 221 -23.02 3.71 3.91
CA PRO A 221 -22.12 3.19 4.93
C PRO A 221 -22.05 1.67 4.92
N ILE A 222 -20.83 1.14 5.00
CA ILE A 222 -20.56 -0.29 5.10
C ILE A 222 -20.40 -0.64 6.58
N TRP A 223 -21.25 -1.56 7.05
CA TRP A 223 -21.08 -2.28 8.31
C TRP A 223 -20.86 -3.76 8.02
N ASP A 224 -19.64 -4.22 8.30
CA ASP A 224 -19.23 -5.63 8.23
C ASP A 224 -18.41 -5.97 9.48
N THR A 225 -18.59 -7.17 10.02
CA THR A 225 -17.96 -7.58 11.28
C THR A 225 -17.04 -8.78 11.13
N GLY A 226 -16.80 -9.24 9.90
CA GLY A 226 -15.74 -10.17 9.63
C GLY A 226 -15.91 -10.90 8.32
N GLY A 227 -14.86 -11.59 7.90
CA GLY A 227 -14.84 -12.20 6.59
C GLY A 227 -13.51 -11.87 5.93
N THR A 228 -13.53 -11.91 4.61
CA THR A 228 -12.44 -11.41 3.78
C THR A 228 -13.13 -10.75 2.61
N ASP A 229 -13.17 -9.44 2.68
CA ASP A 229 -14.13 -8.63 1.97
C ASP A 229 -13.43 -7.82 0.88
N VAL A 230 -14.20 -7.41 -0.12
CA VAL A 230 -13.70 -6.76 -1.32
C VAL A 230 -14.53 -5.52 -1.65
N LEU A 231 -13.88 -4.40 -1.92
CA LEU A 231 -14.43 -3.35 -2.79
C LEU A 231 -14.14 -3.70 -4.25
N ASP A 232 -15.17 -4.00 -5.04
CA ASP A 232 -15.05 -4.48 -6.43
C ASP A 232 -15.57 -3.44 -7.44
N ALA A 233 -14.64 -2.70 -8.04
CA ALA A 233 -14.89 -1.77 -9.15
C ALA A 233 -14.60 -2.38 -10.52
N SER A 234 -14.47 -3.71 -10.65
CA SER A 234 -14.06 -4.37 -11.90
C SER A 234 -14.96 -4.11 -13.10
N ALA A 235 -16.22 -3.74 -12.87
CA ALA A 235 -17.18 -3.37 -13.93
C ALA A 235 -17.06 -1.90 -14.38
N ARG A 236 -16.23 -1.08 -13.72
CA ARG A 236 -16.08 0.36 -13.99
C ARG A 236 -15.05 0.58 -15.10
N SER A 237 -15.35 1.50 -16.02
CA SER A 237 -14.45 1.87 -17.12
C SER A 237 -13.81 3.24 -16.98
N GLY A 238 -14.28 4.03 -16.01
CA GLY A 238 -13.67 5.31 -15.63
C GLY A 238 -12.87 5.15 -14.34
N ALA A 239 -12.06 6.15 -14.04
CA ALA A 239 -11.26 6.21 -12.81
C ALA A 239 -12.14 6.05 -11.56
N VAL A 240 -11.69 5.23 -10.61
CA VAL A 240 -12.26 5.06 -9.28
C VAL A 240 -11.27 5.44 -8.18
N THR A 241 -11.78 5.66 -6.97
CA THR A 241 -10.96 5.86 -5.77
C THR A 241 -11.46 4.92 -4.69
N LEU A 242 -10.68 3.91 -4.32
CA LEU A 242 -11.03 2.90 -3.33
C LEU A 242 -10.13 3.07 -2.11
N ASP A 243 -10.73 3.29 -0.94
CA ASP A 243 -10.02 3.51 0.32
C ASP A 243 -10.55 2.52 1.37
N LEU A 244 -9.68 1.60 1.80
CA LEU A 244 -10.03 0.50 2.71
C LEU A 244 -9.94 0.88 4.19
N ARG A 245 -9.65 2.14 4.52
CA ARG A 245 -9.49 2.60 5.90
C ARG A 245 -10.85 2.97 6.50
N GLU A 246 -11.02 2.70 7.78
CA GLU A 246 -12.23 3.09 8.50
C GLU A 246 -12.47 4.61 8.47
N GLY A 247 -13.73 5.00 8.34
CA GLY A 247 -14.16 6.39 8.20
C GLY A 247 -13.81 7.05 6.87
N MET A 248 -13.19 6.33 5.93
CA MET A 248 -12.85 6.86 4.61
C MET A 248 -13.91 6.52 3.57
N PHE A 249 -14.07 7.43 2.61
CA PHE A 249 -15.05 7.33 1.54
C PHE A 249 -14.36 6.82 0.26
N SER A 250 -15.07 5.98 -0.48
CA SER A 250 -14.67 5.50 -1.80
C SER A 250 -15.62 6.01 -2.89
N ARG A 251 -15.08 6.17 -4.09
CA ARG A 251 -15.76 6.62 -5.32
C ARG A 251 -15.69 5.53 -6.38
N PHE A 252 -16.85 5.05 -6.81
CA PHE A 252 -17.04 4.19 -7.97
C PHE A 252 -17.47 4.99 -9.22
N GLY A 253 -17.45 6.32 -9.11
CA GLY A 253 -17.77 7.30 -10.14
C GLY A 253 -17.24 8.69 -9.78
N SER A 254 -18.03 9.74 -10.03
CA SER A 254 -17.59 11.14 -9.85
C SER A 254 -17.74 11.70 -8.43
N HIS A 255 -18.38 10.96 -7.53
CA HIS A 255 -18.71 11.41 -6.17
C HIS A 255 -18.38 10.32 -5.16
N ASP A 256 -18.40 10.66 -3.88
CA ASP A 256 -18.29 9.65 -2.83
C ASP A 256 -19.56 8.78 -2.85
N ASP A 257 -19.36 7.46 -2.85
CA ASP A 257 -20.41 6.47 -3.07
C ASP A 257 -20.57 5.53 -1.87
N VAL A 258 -19.47 5.15 -1.21
CA VAL A 258 -19.52 4.31 -0.01
C VAL A 258 -18.57 4.83 1.05
N VAL A 259 -18.85 4.53 2.32
CA VAL A 259 -17.97 4.87 3.44
C VAL A 259 -17.82 3.68 4.38
N ILE A 260 -16.60 3.37 4.80
CA ILE A 260 -16.38 2.27 5.75
C ILE A 260 -16.67 2.78 7.16
N ALA A 261 -17.60 2.14 7.89
CA ALA A 261 -17.91 2.52 9.26
C ALA A 261 -16.73 2.27 10.22
N TYR A 262 -16.70 2.97 11.35
CA TYR A 262 -15.66 2.75 12.36
C TYR A 262 -15.74 1.34 12.96
N GLY A 263 -14.60 0.68 13.12
CA GLY A 263 -14.51 -0.71 13.59
C GLY A 263 -14.73 -1.77 12.51
N VAL A 264 -14.93 -1.37 11.25
CA VAL A 264 -15.03 -2.28 10.10
C VAL A 264 -13.66 -2.45 9.45
N GLN A 265 -13.39 -3.67 9.01
CA GLN A 265 -12.19 -4.05 8.27
C GLN A 265 -12.61 -4.56 6.90
N ILE A 266 -12.02 -4.00 5.84
CA ILE A 266 -12.16 -4.51 4.48
C ILE A 266 -10.76 -4.84 3.98
N GLU A 267 -10.56 -6.07 3.52
CA GLU A 267 -9.23 -6.60 3.25
C GLU A 267 -8.75 -6.28 1.84
N ASN A 268 -9.62 -6.15 0.85
CA ASN A 268 -9.19 -6.18 -0.55
C ASN A 268 -9.91 -5.13 -1.42
N ALA A 269 -9.28 -4.78 -2.53
CA ALA A 269 -9.85 -3.86 -3.52
C ALA A 269 -9.47 -4.25 -4.94
N ILE A 270 -10.42 -4.11 -5.86
CA ILE A 270 -10.23 -4.35 -7.29
C ILE A 270 -10.69 -3.11 -8.06
N GLY A 271 -9.77 -2.48 -8.78
CA GLY A 271 -10.00 -1.37 -9.70
C GLY A 271 -10.80 -1.76 -10.94
N GLY A 272 -11.11 -0.74 -11.74
CA GLY A 272 -11.79 -0.82 -13.02
C GLY A 272 -10.82 -0.99 -14.19
N SER A 273 -11.08 -0.27 -15.27
CA SER A 273 -10.16 -0.15 -16.42
C SER A 273 -9.72 1.30 -16.65
N GLY A 274 -9.92 2.17 -15.66
CA GLY A 274 -9.52 3.57 -15.68
C GLY A 274 -8.26 3.78 -14.86
N ALA A 275 -7.75 5.01 -14.82
CA ALA A 275 -6.63 5.35 -13.92
C ALA A 275 -7.13 5.48 -12.49
N ASP A 276 -6.99 4.43 -11.71
CA ASP A 276 -7.60 4.27 -10.40
C ASP A 276 -6.66 4.67 -9.26
N THR A 277 -7.23 4.97 -8.11
CA THR A 277 -6.47 5.16 -6.87
C THR A 277 -6.98 4.18 -5.82
N ILE A 278 -6.10 3.32 -5.32
CA ILE A 278 -6.44 2.28 -4.35
C ILE A 278 -5.54 2.45 -3.12
N THR A 279 -6.15 2.58 -1.95
CA THR A 279 -5.44 2.70 -0.66
C THR A 279 -5.89 1.59 0.28
N GLY A 280 -4.95 0.71 0.65
CA GLY A 280 -5.08 -0.33 1.65
C GLY A 280 -5.12 0.23 3.08
N ASN A 281 -5.02 -0.66 4.07
CA ASN A 281 -5.12 -0.30 5.48
C ASN A 281 -3.97 -0.90 6.31
N GLY A 282 -4.25 -1.44 7.49
CA GLY A 282 -3.22 -2.04 8.37
C GLY A 282 -3.17 -3.57 8.31
N LEU A 283 -3.97 -4.16 7.42
CA LEU A 283 -4.11 -5.60 7.22
C LEU A 283 -3.25 -6.05 6.05
N ALA A 284 -3.09 -7.36 5.87
CA ALA A 284 -2.58 -7.89 4.61
C ALA A 284 -3.66 -7.78 3.52
N ASN A 285 -3.46 -6.89 2.55
CA ASN A 285 -4.41 -6.58 1.49
C ASN A 285 -4.06 -7.24 0.14
N ASP A 286 -5.05 -7.68 -0.64
CA ASP A 286 -4.92 -7.97 -2.08
C ASP A 286 -5.54 -6.80 -2.88
N LEU A 287 -4.67 -6.02 -3.53
CA LEU A 287 -5.03 -4.78 -4.22
C LEU A 287 -4.69 -4.88 -5.72
N ARG A 288 -5.68 -4.64 -6.58
CA ARG A 288 -5.54 -4.83 -8.04
C ARG A 288 -5.99 -3.61 -8.82
N GLY A 289 -5.12 -3.03 -9.65
CA GLY A 289 -5.42 -1.89 -10.52
C GLY A 289 -6.16 -2.31 -11.80
N ARG A 290 -5.66 -3.36 -12.44
CA ARG A 290 -6.15 -4.00 -13.68
C ARG A 290 -5.75 -3.28 -14.96
N GLY A 291 -6.32 -2.14 -15.24
CA GLY A 291 -6.09 -1.47 -16.51
C GLY A 291 -6.19 0.02 -16.32
N GLY A 292 -5.26 0.79 -16.88
CA GLY A 292 -5.15 2.20 -16.57
C GLY A 292 -3.82 2.49 -15.91
N ALA A 293 -3.52 3.76 -15.67
CA ALA A 293 -2.32 4.15 -14.92
C ALA A 293 -2.73 4.33 -13.47
N ASP A 294 -2.58 3.27 -12.68
CA ASP A 294 -3.14 3.15 -11.34
C ASP A 294 -2.15 3.63 -10.28
N THR A 295 -2.68 4.12 -9.15
CA THR A 295 -1.89 4.40 -7.95
C THR A 295 -2.39 3.52 -6.82
N ILE A 296 -1.55 2.61 -6.35
CA ILE A 296 -1.89 1.60 -5.34
C ILE A 296 -0.95 1.73 -4.16
N ALA A 297 -1.49 1.83 -2.95
CA ALA A 297 -0.72 1.88 -1.70
C ALA A 297 -1.22 0.84 -0.69
N GLY A 298 -0.37 -0.08 -0.24
CA GLY A 298 -0.70 -1.11 0.76
C GLY A 298 -0.79 -0.54 2.19
N ASN A 299 0.19 0.28 2.56
CA ASN A 299 0.40 0.90 3.88
C ASN A 299 1.10 -0.01 4.89
N ASN A 300 0.39 -0.67 5.80
CA ASN A 300 1.03 -1.63 6.70
C ASN A 300 0.37 -2.98 6.48
N GLY A 301 1.13 -4.06 6.65
CA GLY A 301 0.63 -5.40 6.38
C GLY A 301 1.53 -6.07 5.37
N ASN A 302 1.34 -7.36 5.15
CA ASN A 302 2.06 -8.06 4.08
C ASN A 302 1.14 -8.07 2.87
N ASP A 303 1.26 -7.07 2.03
CA ASP A 303 0.31 -6.77 0.99
C ASP A 303 0.71 -7.41 -0.35
N THR A 304 -0.30 -7.69 -1.18
CA THR A 304 -0.11 -8.07 -2.58
C THR A 304 -0.71 -6.99 -3.46
N LEU A 305 0.14 -6.32 -4.23
CA LEU A 305 -0.21 -5.21 -5.11
C LEU A 305 0.03 -5.62 -6.57
N LEU A 306 -1.01 -5.51 -7.39
CA LEU A 306 -1.00 -5.89 -8.81
C LEU A 306 -1.43 -4.68 -9.66
N GLY A 307 -0.52 -4.10 -10.44
CA GLY A 307 -0.84 -3.01 -11.38
C GLY A 307 -1.61 -3.52 -12.60
N GLU A 308 -1.07 -4.58 -13.21
CA GLU A 308 -1.57 -5.34 -14.37
C GLU A 308 -1.37 -4.66 -15.72
N GLY A 309 -1.89 -3.46 -15.97
CA GLY A 309 -1.78 -2.90 -17.31
C GLY A 309 -1.90 -1.39 -17.37
N GLY A 310 -0.83 -0.74 -17.82
CA GLY A 310 -0.70 0.70 -17.85
C GLY A 310 0.54 1.08 -17.05
N ASN A 311 0.74 2.37 -16.79
CA ASN A 311 1.95 2.81 -16.09
C ASN A 311 1.58 3.08 -14.64
N ASP A 312 1.82 2.11 -13.78
CA ASP A 312 1.31 2.04 -12.43
C ASP A 312 2.34 2.54 -11.40
N LEU A 313 1.83 3.11 -10.31
CA LEU A 313 2.61 3.42 -9.11
C LEU A 313 2.15 2.52 -7.97
N LEU A 314 3.02 1.59 -7.56
CA LEU A 314 2.76 0.61 -6.51
C LEU A 314 3.64 0.92 -5.30
N ARG A 315 3.04 1.07 -4.12
CA ARG A 315 3.73 1.33 -2.85
C ARG A 315 3.32 0.28 -1.82
N GLY A 316 4.22 -0.62 -1.42
CA GLY A 316 3.96 -1.63 -0.40
C GLY A 316 3.72 -0.98 0.96
N GLY A 317 4.77 -0.36 1.50
CA GLY A 317 4.74 0.35 2.77
C GLY A 317 5.56 -0.39 3.82
N ASN A 318 4.98 -0.76 4.96
CA ASN A 318 5.64 -1.58 5.97
C ASN A 318 5.08 -3.01 5.93
N GLY A 319 5.96 -3.99 5.88
CA GLY A 319 5.62 -5.41 5.86
C GLY A 319 6.44 -6.12 4.79
N ALA A 320 6.21 -7.42 4.62
CA ALA A 320 6.84 -8.16 3.53
C ALA A 320 5.85 -8.23 2.36
N ASP A 321 6.03 -7.33 1.39
CA ASP A 321 5.07 -7.07 0.33
C ASP A 321 5.45 -7.77 -0.98
N LEU A 322 4.42 -8.05 -1.79
CA LEU A 322 4.55 -8.52 -3.17
C LEU A 322 3.98 -7.47 -4.12
N LEU A 323 4.83 -6.83 -4.91
CA LEU A 323 4.43 -5.85 -5.92
C LEU A 323 4.70 -6.40 -7.31
N LYS A 324 3.70 -6.33 -8.20
CA LYS A 324 3.86 -6.66 -9.63
C LYS A 324 3.30 -5.56 -10.52
N GLY A 325 4.15 -4.99 -11.38
CA GLY A 325 3.76 -4.04 -12.41
C GLY A 325 2.97 -4.70 -13.54
N ASN A 326 3.61 -5.67 -14.19
CA ASN A 326 3.18 -6.38 -15.39
C ASN A 326 3.46 -5.62 -16.70
N ARG A 327 2.47 -4.98 -17.32
CA ARG A 327 2.66 -4.32 -18.62
C ARG A 327 2.58 -2.82 -18.44
N GLY A 328 3.54 -2.13 -19.03
CA GLY A 328 3.66 -0.68 -18.97
C GLY A 328 4.85 -0.27 -18.12
N ALA A 329 5.23 1.00 -18.21
CA ALA A 329 6.40 1.50 -17.51
C ALA A 329 6.03 1.85 -16.07
N ASP A 330 6.28 0.92 -15.15
CA ASP A 330 5.79 0.93 -13.79
C ASP A 330 6.83 1.46 -12.80
N ARG A 331 6.33 1.93 -11.66
CA ARG A 331 7.15 2.30 -10.51
C ARG A 331 6.70 1.53 -9.28
N LEU A 332 7.58 0.67 -8.78
CA LEU A 332 7.36 -0.17 -7.61
C LEU A 332 8.25 0.30 -6.45
N GLU A 333 7.65 0.52 -5.29
CA GLU A 333 8.35 0.90 -4.06
C GLU A 333 7.94 -0.07 -2.94
N GLY A 334 8.86 -0.94 -2.50
CA GLY A 334 8.62 -1.93 -1.43
C GLY A 334 8.38 -1.25 -0.09
N GLY A 335 9.38 -0.51 0.39
CA GLY A 335 9.28 0.30 1.60
C GLY A 335 10.12 -0.27 2.72
N GLY A 336 9.50 -0.90 3.72
CA GLY A 336 10.22 -1.53 4.83
C GLY A 336 9.73 -2.93 5.10
N GLY A 337 10.65 -3.87 5.25
CA GLY A 337 10.38 -5.30 5.33
C GLY A 337 11.06 -6.01 4.16
N ASN A 338 10.90 -7.34 4.04
CA ASN A 338 11.59 -8.08 2.99
C ASN A 338 10.65 -8.26 1.80
N ASP A 339 10.79 -7.41 0.81
CA ASP A 339 9.85 -7.25 -0.27
C ASP A 339 10.22 -8.04 -1.52
N ARG A 340 9.22 -8.32 -2.35
CA ARG A 340 9.39 -8.88 -3.69
C ARG A 340 8.75 -7.96 -4.72
N LEU A 341 9.57 -7.40 -5.60
CA LEU A 341 9.13 -6.49 -6.66
C LEU A 341 9.38 -7.13 -8.03
N GLU A 342 8.36 -7.15 -8.89
CA GLU A 342 8.43 -7.67 -10.26
C GLU A 342 7.91 -6.61 -11.25
N GLY A 343 8.78 -6.06 -12.10
CA GLY A 343 8.40 -5.15 -13.18
C GLY A 343 7.68 -5.88 -14.33
N LEU A 344 8.37 -6.90 -14.87
CA LEU A 344 7.99 -7.81 -15.95
C LEU A 344 8.23 -7.27 -17.37
N GLU A 345 7.31 -6.53 -17.98
CA GLU A 345 7.45 -6.03 -19.36
C GLU A 345 7.59 -4.50 -19.34
N ASP A 346 8.34 -3.96 -20.31
CA ASP A 346 8.62 -2.52 -20.45
C ASP A 346 9.64 -1.99 -19.42
N ASN A 347 9.91 -0.68 -19.44
CA ASN A 347 11.00 -0.09 -18.67
C ASN A 347 10.51 0.34 -17.28
N ASP A 348 10.94 -0.36 -16.24
CA ASP A 348 10.43 -0.18 -14.89
C ASP A 348 11.43 0.47 -13.94
N VAL A 349 10.89 1.01 -12.84
CA VAL A 349 11.68 1.49 -11.70
C VAL A 349 11.28 0.74 -10.44
N LEU A 350 12.20 -0.04 -9.89
CA LEU A 350 12.00 -0.86 -8.69
C LEU A 350 12.89 -0.35 -7.55
N LEU A 351 12.29 -0.02 -6.42
CA LEU A 351 12.99 0.39 -5.20
C LEU A 351 12.61 -0.56 -4.06
N GLY A 352 13.57 -1.34 -3.56
CA GLY A 352 13.37 -2.28 -2.45
C GLY A 352 13.04 -1.54 -1.16
N GLY A 353 14.04 -0.83 -0.61
CA GLY A 353 13.85 0.01 0.56
C GLY A 353 14.67 -0.49 1.74
N GLN A 354 14.03 -0.79 2.87
CA GLN A 354 14.71 -1.39 4.01
C GLN A 354 14.36 -2.86 4.10
N GLY A 355 15.34 -3.76 4.09
CA GLY A 355 15.11 -5.18 4.26
C GLY A 355 16.00 -6.00 3.35
N ALA A 356 15.78 -7.30 3.29
CA ALA A 356 16.45 -8.16 2.31
C ALA A 356 15.47 -8.42 1.16
N ASP A 357 15.53 -7.57 0.14
CA ASP A 357 14.57 -7.47 -0.93
C ASP A 357 14.96 -8.31 -2.14
N ARG A 358 13.96 -8.61 -2.97
CA ARG A 358 14.16 -9.32 -4.24
C ARG A 358 13.49 -8.58 -5.38
N LEU A 359 14.30 -7.98 -6.25
CA LEU A 359 13.86 -7.14 -7.36
C LEU A 359 14.10 -7.85 -8.69
N PHE A 360 13.07 -7.88 -9.56
CA PHE A 360 13.12 -8.46 -10.89
C PHE A 360 12.64 -7.42 -11.90
N GLY A 361 13.53 -6.90 -12.75
CA GLY A 361 13.21 -5.96 -13.82
C GLY A 361 12.32 -6.63 -14.86
N GLY A 362 12.85 -7.65 -15.52
CA GLY A 362 12.11 -8.44 -16.50
C GLY A 362 12.63 -8.17 -17.90
N GLY A 363 11.82 -7.61 -18.78
CA GLY A 363 12.22 -7.23 -20.12
C GLY A 363 11.97 -5.74 -20.35
N GLY A 364 13.01 -4.99 -20.66
CA GLY A 364 12.98 -3.54 -20.66
C GLY A 364 14.35 -3.00 -20.28
N ALA A 365 14.54 -1.69 -20.33
CA ALA A 365 15.71 -1.04 -19.75
C ALA A 365 15.33 -0.53 -18.36
N ASP A 366 15.55 -1.38 -17.36
CA ASP A 366 15.04 -1.22 -16.01
C ASP A 366 16.02 -0.48 -15.10
N THR A 367 15.49 0.08 -14.01
CA THR A 367 16.28 0.66 -12.93
C THR A 367 15.88 0.06 -11.59
N LEU A 368 16.79 -0.71 -10.98
CA LEU A 368 16.59 -1.42 -9.73
C LEU A 368 17.52 -0.84 -8.66
N SER A 369 16.98 -0.57 -7.47
CA SER A 369 17.79 -0.16 -6.30
C SER A 369 17.36 -0.96 -5.07
N GLY A 370 18.29 -1.68 -4.46
CA GLY A 370 18.09 -2.40 -3.20
C GLY A 370 17.89 -1.43 -2.02
N ASN A 371 18.84 -0.50 -1.86
CA ASN A 371 18.95 0.46 -0.76
C ASN A 371 19.60 -0.13 0.50
N ARG A 372 18.83 -0.54 1.51
CA ARG A 372 19.41 -1.02 2.76
C ARG A 372 19.05 -2.46 2.99
N GLY A 373 20.07 -3.26 3.27
CA GLY A 373 19.97 -4.67 3.59
C GLY A 373 20.50 -5.53 2.46
N ALA A 374 20.60 -6.85 2.69
CA ALA A 374 21.24 -7.74 1.75
C ALA A 374 20.29 -8.15 0.63
N ASP A 375 20.33 -7.43 -0.49
CA ASP A 375 19.36 -7.47 -1.56
C ASP A 375 19.76 -8.40 -2.71
N ARG A 376 18.76 -8.76 -3.51
CA ARG A 376 18.94 -9.54 -4.75
C ARG A 376 18.27 -8.85 -5.92
N LEU A 377 19.07 -8.38 -6.87
CA LEU A 377 18.63 -7.63 -8.04
C LEU A 377 18.86 -8.46 -9.31
N PHE A 378 17.83 -8.55 -10.15
CA PHE A 378 17.88 -9.23 -11.44
C PHE A 378 17.34 -8.29 -12.51
N GLY A 379 18.20 -7.82 -13.44
CA GLY A 379 17.82 -6.93 -14.54
C GLY A 379 16.92 -7.64 -15.53
N GLY A 380 17.46 -8.62 -16.26
CA GLY A 380 16.73 -9.46 -17.17
C GLY A 380 17.14 -9.20 -18.62
N ASP A 381 16.20 -8.90 -19.50
CA ASP A 381 16.48 -8.55 -20.90
C ASP A 381 16.44 -7.03 -21.09
N GLY A 382 17.53 -6.43 -21.55
CA GLY A 382 17.60 -5.00 -21.90
C GLY A 382 18.85 -4.35 -21.31
N ASN A 383 18.89 -3.02 -21.26
CA ASN A 383 20.09 -2.32 -20.77
C ASN A 383 19.79 -1.73 -19.40
N ASP A 384 20.08 -2.49 -18.37
CA ASP A 384 19.58 -2.25 -17.03
C ASP A 384 20.57 -1.44 -16.17
N ARG A 385 20.02 -0.84 -15.11
CA ARG A 385 20.81 -0.19 -14.04
C ARG A 385 20.45 -0.81 -12.70
N LEU A 386 21.41 -1.46 -12.07
CA LEU A 386 21.24 -2.14 -10.79
C LEU A 386 22.14 -1.46 -9.74
N TYR A 387 21.53 -1.04 -8.63
CA TYR A 387 22.21 -0.41 -7.50
C TYR A 387 21.97 -1.25 -6.24
N GLY A 388 23.01 -1.93 -5.74
CA GLY A 388 22.99 -2.63 -4.46
C GLY A 388 22.77 -1.64 -3.30
N GLN A 389 23.73 -0.72 -3.16
CA GLN A 389 23.81 0.37 -2.18
C GLN A 389 24.53 -0.03 -0.87
N GLU A 390 23.84 -0.10 0.26
CA GLU A 390 24.45 -0.46 1.55
C GLU A 390 24.24 -1.96 1.81
N ASP A 391 25.22 -2.62 2.44
CA ASP A 391 25.23 -4.04 2.80
C ASP A 391 25.64 -4.97 1.64
N ASN A 392 25.63 -6.30 1.88
CA ASN A 392 26.20 -7.27 0.92
C ASN A 392 25.12 -7.73 -0.07
N ASP A 393 25.24 -7.28 -1.31
CA ASP A 393 24.22 -7.49 -2.34
C ASP A 393 24.62 -8.52 -3.40
N ILE A 394 23.60 -9.02 -4.10
CA ILE A 394 23.76 -9.85 -5.29
C ILE A 394 23.02 -9.20 -6.45
N ALA A 395 23.75 -8.82 -7.50
CA ALA A 395 23.17 -8.22 -8.71
C ALA A 395 23.53 -9.05 -9.96
N TYR A 396 22.53 -9.32 -10.79
CA TYR A 396 22.68 -10.01 -12.08
C TYR A 396 22.04 -9.16 -13.19
N GLY A 397 22.85 -8.67 -14.14
CA GLY A 397 22.41 -7.84 -15.26
C GLY A 397 21.50 -8.60 -16.20
N GLY A 398 22.01 -9.65 -16.84
CA GLY A 398 21.23 -10.51 -17.71
C GLY A 398 21.67 -10.38 -19.16
N ARG A 399 20.77 -9.97 -20.06
CA ARG A 399 21.10 -9.75 -21.47
C ARG A 399 21.06 -8.28 -21.77
N GLY A 400 22.10 -7.75 -22.38
CA GLY A 400 22.19 -6.37 -22.85
C GLY A 400 23.42 -5.70 -22.26
N ALA A 401 23.51 -4.38 -22.40
CA ALA A 401 24.65 -3.62 -21.90
C ALA A 401 24.29 -2.97 -20.56
N ASP A 402 24.57 -3.69 -19.49
CA ASP A 402 24.10 -3.41 -18.14
C ASP A 402 25.09 -2.56 -17.33
N ARG A 403 24.57 -1.91 -16.29
CA ARG A 403 25.37 -1.18 -15.31
C ARG A 403 25.01 -1.64 -13.91
N LEU A 404 25.99 -2.23 -13.23
CA LEU A 404 25.85 -2.77 -11.88
C LEU A 404 26.76 -1.99 -10.93
N TYR A 405 26.20 -1.54 -9.81
CA TYR A 405 26.89 -0.79 -8.77
C TYR A 405 26.64 -1.46 -7.42
N GLY A 406 27.67 -1.98 -6.75
CA GLY A 406 27.58 -2.55 -5.40
C GLY A 406 27.51 -1.45 -4.33
N ALA A 407 28.43 -0.49 -4.43
CA ALA A 407 28.63 0.65 -3.54
C ALA A 407 29.29 0.32 -2.21
N GLY A 408 28.60 -0.18 -1.18
CA GLY A 408 29.21 -0.43 0.12
C GLY A 408 28.78 -1.75 0.74
N GLY A 409 29.71 -2.68 0.88
CA GLY A 409 29.42 -4.05 1.27
C GLY A 409 30.36 -5.01 0.54
N ASN A 410 30.27 -6.30 0.82
CA ASN A 410 30.96 -7.32 0.04
C ASN A 410 29.98 -7.86 -1.00
N ASP A 411 30.01 -7.28 -2.19
CA ASP A 411 28.99 -7.49 -3.21
C ASP A 411 29.35 -8.60 -4.19
N THR A 412 28.33 -9.21 -4.80
CA THR A 412 28.51 -10.12 -5.93
C THR A 412 27.75 -9.59 -7.14
N LEU A 413 28.51 -9.13 -8.14
CA LEU A 413 27.97 -8.54 -9.37
C LEU A 413 28.25 -9.48 -10.55
N THR A 414 27.26 -9.71 -11.40
CA THR A 414 27.39 -10.51 -12.63
C THR A 414 26.75 -9.77 -13.79
N GLY A 415 27.53 -9.45 -14.82
CA GLY A 415 27.08 -8.75 -16.04
C GLY A 415 26.10 -9.61 -16.84
N GLY A 416 26.62 -10.63 -17.52
CA GLY A 416 25.81 -11.55 -18.33
C GLY A 416 26.21 -11.54 -19.79
N ASP A 417 25.24 -11.46 -20.69
CA ASP A 417 25.47 -11.33 -22.13
C ASP A 417 25.52 -9.85 -22.50
N GLY A 418 26.63 -9.30 -22.96
CA GLY A 418 26.70 -7.95 -23.51
C GLY A 418 27.97 -7.20 -23.15
N ALA A 419 27.92 -5.87 -23.16
CA ALA A 419 29.10 -5.07 -22.84
C ALA A 419 28.81 -4.28 -21.56
N ASP A 420 29.17 -4.87 -20.44
CA ASP A 420 28.70 -4.46 -19.14
C ASP A 420 29.68 -3.54 -18.43
N THR A 421 29.15 -2.76 -17.49
CA THR A 421 29.97 -2.02 -16.52
C THR A 421 29.62 -2.44 -15.11
N LEU A 422 30.60 -2.99 -14.40
CA LEU A 422 30.47 -3.45 -13.02
C LEU A 422 31.39 -2.61 -12.13
N GLU A 423 30.83 -2.06 -11.06
CA GLU A 423 31.53 -1.27 -10.05
C GLU A 423 31.24 -1.86 -8.66
N GLY A 424 32.24 -2.49 -8.03
CA GLY A 424 32.15 -3.10 -6.69
C GLY A 424 31.93 -2.03 -5.62
N GLY A 425 32.94 -1.22 -5.34
CA GLY A 425 32.83 -0.10 -4.40
C GLY A 425 33.70 -0.32 -3.17
N ASP A 426 33.14 -0.10 -1.99
CA ASP A 426 33.80 -0.34 -0.71
C ASP A 426 33.49 -1.75 -0.19
N GLY A 427 34.48 -2.63 -0.13
CA GLY A 427 34.36 -3.96 0.45
C GLY A 427 35.15 -4.99 -0.34
N ALA A 428 35.03 -6.27 0.01
CA ALA A 428 35.69 -7.35 -0.73
C ALA A 428 34.70 -7.93 -1.73
N ASP A 429 34.73 -7.41 -2.96
CA ASP A 429 33.71 -7.66 -3.96
C ASP A 429 34.07 -8.82 -4.90
N VAL A 430 33.04 -9.41 -5.51
CA VAL A 430 33.19 -10.44 -6.53
C VAL A 430 32.44 -10.01 -7.79
N LEU A 431 33.17 -9.75 -8.86
CA LEU A 431 32.61 -9.30 -10.14
C LEU A 431 32.85 -10.37 -11.21
N PHE A 432 31.80 -10.68 -11.97
CA PHE A 432 31.83 -11.57 -13.14
C PHE A 432 31.32 -10.83 -14.38
N GLY A 433 32.15 -10.69 -15.42
CA GLY A 433 31.74 -10.09 -16.70
C GLY A 433 30.82 -11.02 -17.50
N LEU A 434 31.33 -12.21 -17.79
CA LEU A 434 30.74 -13.26 -18.63
C LEU A 434 30.99 -13.05 -20.13
N ASP A 435 29.95 -12.86 -20.94
CA ASP A 435 30.10 -12.81 -22.40
C ASP A 435 30.05 -11.36 -22.90
N GLY A 436 31.09 -10.93 -23.62
CA GLY A 436 31.19 -9.64 -24.28
C GLY A 436 32.25 -8.73 -23.65
N ASN A 437 32.33 -7.47 -24.08
CA ASN A 437 33.47 -6.62 -23.74
C ASN A 437 33.18 -5.77 -22.50
N ASP A 438 33.67 -6.21 -21.36
CA ASP A 438 33.26 -5.71 -20.06
C ASP A 438 34.25 -4.70 -19.47
N ARG A 439 33.71 -3.81 -18.64
CA ARG A 439 34.48 -2.89 -17.82
C ARG A 439 34.19 -3.14 -16.34
N MET A 440 35.20 -3.58 -15.59
CA MET A 440 35.06 -3.99 -14.20
C MET A 440 35.97 -3.15 -13.30
N LEU A 441 35.42 -2.64 -12.20
CA LEU A 441 36.14 -1.85 -11.20
C LEU A 441 35.86 -2.44 -9.80
N GLY A 442 36.88 -3.02 -9.15
CA GLY A 442 36.79 -3.46 -7.76
C GLY A 442 36.65 -2.28 -6.79
N GLN A 443 37.56 -1.31 -6.93
CA GLN A 443 37.68 -0.10 -6.12
C GLN A 443 38.38 -0.33 -4.77
N ASN A 444 37.70 -0.33 -3.63
CA ASN A 444 38.33 -0.39 -2.31
C ASN A 444 38.07 -1.73 -1.64
N GLY A 445 39.10 -2.53 -1.43
CA GLY A 445 39.05 -3.77 -0.69
C GLY A 445 39.83 -4.87 -1.39
N ASN A 446 39.61 -6.13 -1.02
CA ASN A 446 40.33 -7.24 -1.67
C ASN A 446 39.37 -7.91 -2.66
N ASP A 447 39.43 -7.51 -3.91
CA ASP A 447 38.39 -7.82 -4.88
C ASP A 447 38.75 -9.03 -5.74
N ARG A 448 37.72 -9.70 -6.26
CA ARG A 448 37.85 -10.76 -7.25
C ARG A 448 37.12 -10.35 -8.52
N LEU A 449 37.87 -10.14 -9.60
CA LEU A 449 37.34 -9.82 -10.92
C LEU A 449 37.63 -10.98 -11.88
N GLU A 450 36.58 -11.56 -12.45
CA GLU A 450 36.66 -12.55 -13.54
C GLU A 450 35.88 -12.07 -14.77
N ALA A 451 36.57 -11.71 -15.85
CA ALA A 451 35.96 -11.13 -17.04
C ALA A 451 35.28 -12.19 -17.92
N HIS A 452 35.93 -13.34 -18.10
CA HIS A 452 35.52 -14.45 -18.96
C HIS A 452 35.79 -14.25 -20.46
N ALA A 453 34.82 -13.88 -21.29
CA ALA A 453 34.99 -13.92 -22.75
C ALA A 453 34.74 -12.55 -23.36
N GLY A 454 35.76 -11.92 -23.92
CA GLY A 454 35.65 -10.55 -24.40
C GLY A 454 37.01 -9.89 -24.55
N ALA A 455 37.02 -8.64 -25.01
CA ALA A 455 38.19 -7.78 -24.84
C ALA A 455 37.89 -6.85 -23.66
N ASP A 456 38.36 -7.24 -22.48
CA ASP A 456 37.86 -6.71 -21.22
C ASP A 456 38.82 -5.69 -20.58
N VAL A 457 38.29 -4.84 -19.70
CA VAL A 457 39.09 -3.86 -18.95
C VAL A 457 38.81 -3.96 -17.45
N LEU A 458 39.79 -4.44 -16.70
CA LEU A 458 39.68 -4.73 -15.27
C LEU A 458 40.57 -3.80 -14.45
N PHE A 459 39.99 -3.16 -13.43
CA PHE A 459 40.71 -2.36 -12.43
C PHE A 459 40.46 -2.96 -11.04
N GLY A 460 41.50 -3.45 -10.36
CA GLY A 460 41.42 -3.92 -8.98
C GLY A 460 41.14 -2.75 -8.05
N GLY A 461 42.10 -1.85 -7.91
CA GLY A 461 41.93 -0.62 -7.15
C GLY A 461 42.87 -0.56 -5.96
N SER A 462 42.34 -0.58 -4.74
CA SER A 462 43.11 -0.56 -3.50
C SER A 462 42.82 -1.79 -2.68
N GLY A 463 43.85 -2.60 -2.44
CA GLY A 463 43.81 -3.83 -1.64
C GLY A 463 44.48 -4.96 -2.42
N ASN A 464 44.40 -6.18 -1.93
CA ASN A 464 45.06 -7.31 -2.57
C ASN A 464 44.07 -8.01 -3.49
N ASP A 465 44.10 -7.64 -4.76
CA ASP A 465 43.06 -8.01 -5.71
C ASP A 465 43.42 -9.29 -6.49
N THR A 466 42.41 -9.96 -7.02
CA THR A 466 42.55 -11.08 -7.95
C THR A 466 41.84 -10.76 -9.26
N LEU A 467 42.61 -10.56 -10.32
CA LEU A 467 42.10 -10.22 -11.65
C LEU A 467 42.35 -11.38 -12.61
N LYS A 468 41.30 -11.76 -13.36
CA LYS A 468 41.36 -12.74 -14.43
C LYS A 468 40.60 -12.20 -15.64
N GLY A 469 41.30 -12.01 -16.76
CA GLY A 469 40.71 -11.59 -18.03
C GLY A 469 39.90 -12.74 -18.62
N GLY A 470 40.52 -13.60 -19.41
CA GLY A 470 39.95 -14.88 -19.78
C GLY A 470 40.24 -15.24 -21.23
N LEU A 471 39.27 -15.09 -22.11
CA LEU A 471 39.42 -15.25 -23.55
C LEU A 471 39.32 -13.86 -24.20
N GLY A 472 40.26 -13.52 -25.06
CA GLY A 472 40.30 -12.26 -25.80
C GLY A 472 41.43 -11.37 -25.31
N ASP A 473 41.52 -10.16 -25.87
CA ASP A 473 42.66 -9.27 -25.65
C ASP A 473 42.35 -8.30 -24.50
N ASP A 474 42.82 -8.63 -23.30
CA ASP A 474 42.36 -7.98 -22.07
C ASP A 474 43.32 -6.89 -21.57
N SER A 475 42.80 -5.92 -20.81
CA SER A 475 43.59 -4.88 -20.12
C SER A 475 43.36 -4.93 -18.60
N LEU A 476 44.37 -5.38 -17.85
CA LEU A 476 44.29 -5.61 -16.41
C LEU A 476 45.18 -4.64 -15.63
N TYR A 477 44.59 -3.96 -14.65
CA TYR A 477 45.26 -3.00 -13.77
C TYR A 477 45.03 -3.41 -12.30
N GLY A 478 46.07 -3.91 -11.62
CA GLY A 478 46.00 -4.31 -10.20
C GLY A 478 45.68 -3.12 -9.29
N GLY A 479 46.58 -2.13 -9.24
CA GLY A 479 46.40 -0.91 -8.47
C GLY A 479 47.35 -0.82 -7.29
N ASN A 480 46.84 -0.55 -6.09
CA ASN A 480 47.62 -0.56 -4.85
C ASN A 480 47.36 -1.87 -4.11
N GLY A 481 48.40 -2.51 -3.59
CA GLY A 481 48.31 -3.75 -2.83
C GLY A 481 49.06 -4.87 -3.54
N ALA A 482 49.00 -6.08 -2.99
CA ALA A 482 49.69 -7.24 -3.55
C ALA A 482 48.71 -8.06 -4.38
N ASP A 483 48.76 -7.85 -5.70
CA ASP A 483 47.72 -8.34 -6.61
C ASP A 483 48.07 -9.68 -7.25
N LEU A 484 47.05 -10.45 -7.62
CA LEU A 484 47.15 -11.68 -8.40
C LEU A 484 46.48 -11.46 -9.77
N ILE A 485 47.28 -11.40 -10.83
CA ILE A 485 46.82 -11.04 -12.17
C ILE A 485 47.04 -12.21 -13.14
N ALA A 486 46.01 -12.58 -13.88
CA ALA A 486 46.09 -13.55 -14.96
C ALA A 486 45.33 -13.03 -16.18
N GLY A 487 46.04 -12.62 -17.24
CA GLY A 487 45.43 -12.18 -18.50
C GLY A 487 44.49 -13.22 -19.07
N GLY A 488 45.03 -14.32 -19.59
CA GLY A 488 44.20 -15.48 -19.94
C GLY A 488 44.69 -16.14 -21.20
N ALA A 489 43.91 -16.04 -22.28
CA ALA A 489 44.25 -16.40 -23.63
C ALA A 489 43.85 -15.27 -24.56
N GLY A 490 44.77 -14.83 -25.41
CA GLY A 490 44.64 -13.60 -26.18
C GLY A 490 45.94 -12.81 -26.04
N ASP A 491 46.00 -11.60 -26.58
CA ASP A 491 47.17 -10.74 -26.44
C ASP A 491 46.90 -9.67 -25.37
N ASP A 492 47.29 -9.94 -24.13
CA ASP A 492 46.87 -9.16 -22.97
C ASP A 492 47.84 -8.02 -22.61
N TRP A 493 47.31 -6.96 -22.02
CA TRP A 493 48.07 -5.91 -21.35
C TRP A 493 47.85 -5.94 -19.84
N GLN A 494 48.93 -5.99 -19.06
CA GLN A 494 48.86 -6.15 -17.60
C GLN A 494 49.78 -5.15 -16.88
N THR A 495 49.31 -4.56 -15.78
CA THR A 495 50.12 -3.83 -14.79
C THR A 495 49.68 -4.20 -13.37
N GLY A 496 50.65 -4.44 -12.49
CA GLY A 496 50.44 -4.74 -11.08
C GLY A 496 50.19 -3.44 -10.32
N GLY A 497 51.17 -2.54 -10.34
CA GLY A 497 51.04 -1.21 -9.75
C GLY A 497 51.95 -1.08 -8.54
N ALA A 498 51.38 -0.71 -7.39
CA ALA A 498 52.13 -0.53 -6.17
C ALA A 498 51.93 -1.73 -5.23
N GLY A 499 52.96 -2.55 -5.06
CA GLY A 499 52.93 -3.66 -4.13
C GLY A 499 53.82 -4.79 -4.61
N ALA A 500 53.59 -6.00 -4.11
CA ALA A 500 54.31 -7.19 -4.54
C ALA A 500 53.35 -8.08 -5.31
N ASP A 501 53.35 -7.94 -6.63
CA ASP A 501 52.30 -8.50 -7.47
C ASP A 501 52.71 -9.86 -8.04
N ILE A 502 51.73 -10.69 -8.37
CA ILE A 502 51.92 -12.02 -8.96
C ILE A 502 51.20 -12.09 -10.29
N PHE A 503 51.97 -12.17 -11.38
CA PHE A 503 51.43 -12.39 -12.72
C PHE A 503 51.47 -13.88 -13.07
N VAL A 504 50.33 -14.46 -13.46
CA VAL A 504 50.16 -15.89 -13.71
C VAL A 504 49.92 -16.15 -15.19
N PHE A 505 50.78 -16.98 -15.79
CA PHE A 505 50.71 -17.34 -17.20
C PHE A 505 50.40 -18.83 -17.38
N THR A 506 49.45 -19.15 -18.26
CA THR A 506 49.01 -20.52 -18.59
C THR A 506 49.39 -20.91 -20.02
N GLY A 507 49.35 -22.18 -20.43
CA GLY A 507 49.88 -22.57 -21.76
C GLY A 507 49.23 -21.92 -23.00
N SER A 508 48.13 -21.17 -22.84
CA SER A 508 47.39 -20.52 -23.93
C SER A 508 47.42 -18.99 -23.89
N PHE A 509 48.33 -18.35 -23.12
CA PHE A 509 48.33 -16.90 -22.87
C PHE A 509 48.61 -15.97 -24.06
N GLY A 510 48.82 -16.46 -25.29
CA GLY A 510 49.10 -15.58 -26.42
C GLY A 510 50.35 -14.70 -26.25
N SER A 511 50.31 -13.46 -26.75
CA SER A 511 51.44 -12.52 -26.85
C SER A 511 51.33 -11.33 -25.87
N ASP A 512 51.40 -11.61 -24.58
CA ASP A 512 51.14 -10.62 -23.52
C ASP A 512 52.23 -9.56 -23.31
N THR A 513 51.82 -8.42 -22.78
CA THR A 513 52.67 -7.30 -22.34
C THR A 513 52.47 -7.02 -20.85
N VAL A 514 53.56 -7.07 -20.07
CA VAL A 514 53.57 -6.65 -18.66
C VAL A 514 54.34 -5.34 -18.51
N SER A 515 53.68 -4.35 -17.93
CA SER A 515 54.26 -3.03 -17.64
C SER A 515 54.40 -2.78 -16.15
N GLY A 516 55.32 -1.89 -15.76
CA GLY A 516 55.51 -1.50 -14.35
C GLY A 516 56.23 -2.52 -13.47
N PHE A 517 56.59 -3.69 -14.02
CA PHE A 517 57.20 -4.79 -13.26
C PHE A 517 58.43 -4.37 -12.42
N VAL A 518 58.35 -4.55 -11.11
CA VAL A 518 59.37 -4.25 -10.11
C VAL A 518 60.13 -5.52 -9.75
N THR A 519 61.42 -5.57 -10.06
CA THR A 519 62.29 -6.71 -9.73
C THR A 519 62.83 -6.63 -8.29
N ALA A 520 63.24 -7.77 -7.73
CA ALA A 520 63.94 -7.83 -6.44
C ALA A 520 65.26 -7.01 -6.40
N ALA A 521 65.82 -6.66 -7.57
CA ALA A 521 66.97 -5.77 -7.68
C ALA A 521 66.60 -4.29 -7.53
N GLN A 522 65.34 -3.93 -7.75
CA GLN A 522 64.82 -2.56 -7.70
C GLN A 522 64.18 -2.22 -6.36
N SER A 523 63.54 -3.19 -5.69
CA SER A 523 62.85 -2.99 -4.41
C SER A 523 62.77 -4.28 -3.59
N ALA A 524 62.64 -4.16 -2.27
CA ALA A 524 62.38 -5.29 -1.39
C ALA A 524 60.96 -5.87 -1.57
N VAL A 525 60.01 -4.99 -1.89
CA VAL A 525 58.66 -5.34 -2.37
C VAL A 525 58.74 -5.42 -3.89
N HIS A 526 58.57 -6.61 -4.44
CA HIS A 526 58.85 -6.91 -5.85
C HIS A 526 57.84 -7.91 -6.39
N ASP A 527 57.72 -7.89 -7.70
CA ASP A 527 56.75 -8.68 -8.44
C ASP A 527 57.30 -10.07 -8.79
N VAL A 528 56.39 -11.00 -8.99
CA VAL A 528 56.65 -12.41 -9.27
C VAL A 528 55.95 -12.81 -10.55
N LEU A 529 56.71 -13.42 -11.46
CA LEU A 529 56.19 -14.11 -12.63
C LEU A 529 55.97 -15.59 -12.30
N ARG A 530 54.74 -16.09 -12.40
CA ARG A 530 54.41 -17.50 -12.19
C ARG A 530 53.97 -18.18 -13.48
N LEU A 531 54.84 -19.03 -14.01
CA LEU A 531 54.55 -19.86 -15.18
C LEU A 531 53.92 -21.19 -14.73
N LYS A 532 52.69 -21.46 -15.15
CA LYS A 532 52.08 -22.79 -15.00
C LYS A 532 52.55 -23.74 -16.10
N ALA A 533 52.30 -25.03 -15.93
CA ALA A 533 52.71 -26.05 -16.89
C ALA A 533 52.20 -25.72 -18.31
N GLY A 534 53.11 -25.74 -19.29
CA GLY A 534 52.83 -25.42 -20.69
C GLY A 534 53.06 -23.95 -21.09
N ALA A 535 53.32 -23.04 -20.14
CA ALA A 535 53.67 -21.65 -20.45
C ALA A 535 55.17 -21.51 -20.81
N GLU A 536 55.49 -20.85 -21.92
CA GLU A 536 56.87 -20.55 -22.35
C GLU A 536 57.13 -19.04 -22.33
N VAL A 537 58.23 -18.61 -21.69
CA VAL A 537 58.60 -17.18 -21.56
C VAL A 537 58.78 -16.48 -22.92
N SER A 538 59.11 -17.23 -23.98
CA SER A 538 59.30 -16.69 -25.33
C SER A 538 58.05 -16.09 -25.95
N ASN A 539 56.86 -16.45 -25.45
CA ASN A 539 55.59 -15.94 -25.95
C ASN A 539 55.22 -14.62 -25.28
N LEU A 540 55.95 -14.17 -24.26
CA LEU A 540 55.74 -12.84 -23.71
C LEU A 540 56.38 -11.78 -24.60
N ALA A 541 55.55 -10.89 -25.16
CA ALA A 541 55.96 -9.93 -26.16
C ALA A 541 57.00 -8.93 -25.62
N GLN A 542 56.74 -8.34 -24.45
CA GLN A 542 57.60 -7.30 -23.86
C GLN A 542 57.41 -7.19 -22.34
N PHE A 543 58.51 -7.26 -21.58
CA PHE A 543 58.58 -6.72 -20.21
C PHE A 543 59.11 -5.28 -20.27
N LYS A 544 58.32 -4.31 -19.82
CA LYS A 544 58.83 -2.96 -19.53
C LYS A 544 59.11 -2.81 -18.04
N ALA A 545 60.21 -3.42 -17.58
CA ALA A 545 60.82 -3.02 -16.32
C ALA A 545 61.33 -1.58 -16.46
N ALA A 546 61.19 -0.76 -15.42
CA ALA A 546 61.80 0.56 -15.40
C ALA A 546 63.32 0.45 -15.68
N ALA A 547 63.71 0.75 -16.92
CA ALA A 547 65.04 0.99 -17.46
C ALA A 547 65.94 -0.15 -18.00
N GLN A 548 65.51 -1.40 -18.19
CA GLN A 548 66.31 -2.38 -18.99
C GLN A 548 65.53 -3.66 -19.35
N GLN A 549 65.74 -4.22 -20.56
CA GLN A 549 65.34 -5.59 -20.87
C GLN A 549 66.00 -6.53 -19.86
N VAL A 550 65.22 -7.22 -19.03
CA VAL A 550 65.72 -8.21 -18.08
C VAL A 550 65.95 -9.52 -18.84
N PRO A 551 67.20 -9.98 -19.04
CA PRO A 551 67.48 -11.18 -19.81
C PRO A 551 66.89 -12.42 -19.15
N ALA A 552 66.53 -13.43 -19.95
CA ALA A 552 65.95 -14.72 -19.51
C ALA A 552 66.74 -15.46 -18.41
N SER A 553 68.00 -15.07 -18.15
CA SER A 553 68.86 -15.60 -17.09
C SER A 553 68.62 -15.02 -15.69
N ALA A 554 67.87 -13.92 -15.56
CA ALA A 554 67.61 -13.27 -14.26
C ALA A 554 66.35 -13.80 -13.56
N TRP A 555 65.66 -14.76 -14.18
CA TRP A 555 64.42 -15.36 -13.67
C TRP A 555 64.76 -16.59 -12.84
N VAL A 556 64.33 -16.60 -11.57
CA VAL A 556 64.42 -17.78 -10.72
C VAL A 556 63.18 -18.63 -10.97
N ARG A 557 63.39 -19.90 -11.34
CA ARG A 557 62.32 -20.90 -11.48
C ARG A 557 61.77 -21.34 -10.13
#